data_AF-A0A1M6FAF0-F1
#
_entry.id   AF-A0A1M6FAF0-F1
#
_cell.length_a   1.000
_cell.length_b   1.000
_cell.length_c   1.000
_cell.angle_alpha   90.00
_cell.angle_beta   90.00
_cell.angle_gamma   90.00
#
_symmetry.space_group_name_H-M   'P 1'
#
loop_
_entity.id
_entity.type
_entity.pdbx_description
1 polymer ?
#
loop_
_entity_poly.entity_id
_entity_poly.type
_entity_poly.pdbx_seq_one_letter_code
_entity_poly.pdbx_strand_id
1 'polypeptide(L)'
;MKERLDVLLVQKGLVATRQNARAVIMSREVFVNGQREDKSGTSVDTEAEIELRGNTLRYVSRGGLKLEKALETFHVNVEGLVCMDIGASTGGFTDCMLQNGAKKVYAVDVGHGQLAWKLRNDEKVVTMEKFNVRYITKNDVADMIEFASVDVSFISLDKILPAVRELLVPGAKMVCLIKPQFEAGRDKVGKKGVVRDKETHLEVIEKVFAFTKANSFNILGLEYSPIKGPQGNIEYLMYIEKTQEEGLVFSEADMTSTVLRAHDELDKQRTDNE
;
A
#
# COMPACT_ATOMS: atom_id res chain seq x y z
N MET A 1 -21.97 -29.26 -19.20
CA MET A 1 -20.89 -29.06 -20.22
C MET A 1 -19.58 -28.96 -19.45
N LYS A 2 -18.39 -29.22 -20.01
CA LYS A 2 -17.13 -29.06 -19.25
C LYS A 2 -16.28 -27.94 -19.84
N GLU A 3 -15.73 -27.10 -18.98
CA GLU A 3 -14.88 -25.97 -19.34
C GLU A 3 -13.63 -25.94 -18.43
N ARG A 4 -12.54 -25.35 -18.90
CA ARG A 4 -11.36 -25.15 -18.05
C ARG A 4 -11.67 -24.20 -16.90
N LEU A 5 -11.23 -24.54 -15.69
CA LEU A 5 -11.47 -23.74 -14.49
C LEU A 5 -11.03 -22.28 -14.65
N ASP A 6 -9.87 -22.01 -15.27
CA ASP A 6 -9.40 -20.64 -15.49
C ASP A 6 -10.26 -19.81 -16.47
N VAL A 7 -10.98 -20.47 -17.38
CA VAL A 7 -11.95 -19.84 -18.28
C VAL A 7 -13.29 -19.68 -17.57
N LEU A 8 -13.73 -20.72 -16.86
CA LEU A 8 -15.00 -20.77 -16.16
C LEU A 8 -15.10 -19.72 -15.04
N LEU A 9 -14.00 -19.44 -14.31
CA LEU A 9 -13.95 -18.36 -13.32
C LEU A 9 -14.19 -16.98 -13.94
N VAL A 10 -13.70 -16.73 -15.15
CA VAL A 10 -13.92 -15.46 -15.87
C VAL A 10 -15.35 -15.40 -16.41
N GLN A 11 -15.84 -16.49 -17.00
CA GLN A 11 -17.21 -16.57 -17.53
C GLN A 11 -18.28 -16.36 -16.45
N LYS A 12 -18.06 -16.90 -15.24
CA LYS A 12 -18.93 -16.69 -14.08
C LYS A 12 -18.72 -15.33 -13.39
N GLY A 13 -17.80 -14.48 -13.87
CA GLY A 13 -17.52 -13.17 -13.29
C GLY A 13 -16.84 -13.20 -11.92
N LEU A 14 -16.30 -14.35 -11.50
CA LEU A 14 -15.62 -14.51 -10.21
C LEU A 14 -14.24 -13.85 -10.20
N VAL A 15 -13.63 -13.66 -11.37
CA VAL A 15 -12.37 -12.93 -11.56
C VAL A 15 -12.39 -12.15 -12.88
N ALA A 16 -11.69 -11.02 -12.91
CA ALA A 16 -11.72 -10.10 -14.05
C ALA A 16 -10.99 -10.60 -15.32
N THR A 17 -9.94 -11.41 -15.15
CA THR A 17 -9.11 -11.87 -16.29
C THR A 17 -8.67 -13.32 -16.08
N ARG A 18 -8.30 -14.01 -17.18
CA ARG A 18 -7.70 -15.36 -17.09
C ARG A 18 -6.38 -15.38 -16.31
N GLN A 19 -5.65 -14.26 -16.29
CA GLN A 19 -4.41 -14.15 -15.52
C GLN A 19 -4.71 -14.09 -14.02
N ASN A 20 -5.75 -13.34 -13.62
CA ASN A 20 -6.25 -13.33 -12.24
C ASN A 20 -6.78 -14.71 -11.85
N ALA A 21 -7.50 -15.39 -12.75
CA ALA A 21 -7.98 -16.76 -12.55
C ALA A 21 -6.84 -17.72 -12.21
N ARG A 22 -5.73 -17.67 -12.96
CA ARG A 22 -4.55 -18.50 -12.67
C ARG A 22 -3.93 -18.16 -11.32
N ALA A 23 -3.85 -16.88 -10.98
CA ALA A 23 -3.31 -16.44 -9.69
C ALA A 23 -4.12 -16.99 -8.51
N VAL A 24 -5.46 -16.87 -8.55
CA VAL A 24 -6.35 -17.34 -7.46
C VAL A 24 -6.42 -18.87 -7.36
N ILE A 25 -6.25 -19.57 -8.49
CA ILE A 25 -6.16 -21.03 -8.50
C ILE A 25 -4.81 -21.48 -7.89
N MET A 26 -3.71 -20.83 -8.28
CA MET A 26 -2.37 -21.14 -7.76
C MET A 26 -2.22 -20.78 -6.28
N SER A 27 -2.91 -19.75 -5.79
CA SER A 27 -2.97 -19.40 -4.36
C SER A 27 -3.83 -20.36 -3.54
N ARG A 28 -4.39 -21.41 -4.15
CA ARG A 28 -5.20 -22.45 -3.48
C ARG A 28 -6.51 -21.91 -2.88
N GLU A 29 -7.02 -20.84 -3.48
CA GLU A 29 -8.21 -20.12 -3.02
C GLU A 29 -9.48 -20.57 -3.75
N VAL A 30 -9.40 -21.49 -4.72
CA VAL A 30 -10.56 -21.91 -5.52
C VAL A 30 -11.06 -23.26 -5.06
N PHE A 31 -12.36 -23.36 -4.81
CA PHE A 31 -13.06 -24.57 -4.39
C PHE A 31 -14.18 -24.87 -5.39
N VAL A 32 -14.25 -26.10 -5.87
CA VAL A 32 -15.26 -26.61 -6.80
C VAL A 32 -16.01 -27.73 -6.09
N ASN A 33 -17.32 -27.57 -5.89
CA ASN A 33 -18.17 -28.48 -5.12
C ASN A 33 -17.56 -28.83 -3.73
N GLY A 34 -17.02 -27.82 -3.06
CA GLY A 34 -16.38 -27.95 -1.76
C GLY A 34 -14.96 -28.56 -1.77
N GLN A 35 -14.42 -28.97 -2.92
CA GLN A 35 -13.05 -29.46 -3.04
C GLN A 35 -12.11 -28.41 -3.61
N ARG A 36 -10.94 -28.27 -3.01
CA ARG A 36 -9.95 -27.29 -3.43
C ARG A 36 -9.28 -27.69 -4.74
N GLU A 37 -9.21 -26.75 -5.67
CA GLU A 37 -8.58 -26.89 -6.97
C GLU A 37 -7.38 -25.96 -7.10
N ASP A 38 -6.23 -26.51 -7.49
CA ASP A 38 -4.97 -25.77 -7.65
C ASP A 38 -4.42 -25.80 -9.08
N LYS A 39 -5.20 -26.35 -10.03
CA LYS A 39 -4.82 -26.49 -11.45
C LYS A 39 -5.74 -25.70 -12.36
N SER A 40 -5.18 -24.70 -13.02
CA SER A 40 -5.92 -23.83 -13.94
C SER A 40 -6.53 -24.57 -15.14
N GLY A 41 -5.92 -25.68 -15.55
CA GLY A 41 -6.36 -26.51 -16.65
C GLY A 41 -7.40 -27.57 -16.26
N THR A 42 -7.81 -27.67 -14.99
CA THR A 42 -8.82 -28.65 -14.56
C THR A 42 -10.11 -28.44 -15.35
N SER A 43 -10.65 -29.51 -15.93
CA SER A 43 -11.89 -29.48 -16.68
C SER A 43 -13.06 -29.70 -15.72
N VAL A 44 -13.83 -28.64 -15.49
CA VAL A 44 -14.89 -28.55 -14.47
C VAL A 44 -16.25 -28.45 -15.16
N ASP A 45 -17.29 -29.03 -14.55
CA ASP A 45 -18.64 -28.87 -15.06
C ASP A 45 -19.07 -27.40 -15.01
N THR A 46 -19.68 -26.89 -16.07
CA THR A 46 -20.16 -25.50 -16.14
C THR A 46 -21.19 -25.18 -15.04
N GLU A 47 -21.90 -26.21 -14.57
CA GLU A 47 -22.90 -26.10 -13.49
C GLU A 47 -22.30 -26.34 -12.09
N ALA A 48 -21.01 -26.63 -11.97
CA ALA A 48 -20.38 -26.84 -10.67
C ALA A 48 -20.49 -25.57 -9.80
N GLU A 49 -20.68 -25.79 -8.50
CA GLU A 49 -20.62 -24.73 -7.50
C GLU A 49 -19.14 -24.34 -7.30
N ILE A 50 -18.79 -23.09 -7.57
CA ILE A 50 -17.42 -22.61 -7.47
C ILE A 50 -17.38 -21.48 -6.46
N GLU A 51 -16.59 -21.70 -5.42
CA GLU A 51 -16.34 -20.75 -4.35
C GLU A 51 -14.89 -20.29 -4.39
N LEU A 52 -14.67 -18.98 -4.27
CA LEU A 52 -13.36 -18.43 -3.98
C LEU A 52 -13.22 -18.27 -2.47
N ARG A 53 -12.54 -19.22 -1.84
CA ARG A 53 -12.14 -19.17 -0.42
C ARG A 53 -10.69 -18.70 -0.34
N GLY A 54 -10.54 -17.44 -0.64
CA GLY A 54 -9.41 -16.56 -0.36
C GLY A 54 -10.03 -15.19 -0.31
N ASN A 55 -9.47 -14.27 0.47
CA ASN A 55 -9.98 -12.90 0.47
C ASN A 55 -10.06 -12.43 -0.98
N THR A 56 -11.28 -12.31 -1.52
CA THR A 56 -11.52 -11.36 -2.61
C THR A 56 -10.95 -10.09 -2.04
N LEU A 57 -9.78 -9.68 -2.55
CA LEU A 57 -9.04 -8.58 -1.95
C LEU A 57 -10.04 -7.44 -1.85
N ARG A 58 -10.30 -7.00 -0.60
CA ARG A 58 -11.27 -5.94 -0.32
C ARG A 58 -11.03 -4.73 -1.22
N TYR A 59 -9.77 -4.54 -1.60
CA TYR A 59 -9.28 -3.50 -2.48
C TYR A 59 -8.78 -4.07 -3.82
N VAL A 60 -8.74 -3.24 -4.87
CA VAL A 60 -8.22 -3.60 -6.20
C VAL A 60 -6.76 -4.13 -6.22
N SER A 61 -6.00 -3.95 -5.13
CA SER A 61 -4.68 -4.57 -4.97
C SER A 61 -4.37 -4.84 -3.49
N ARG A 62 -3.40 -5.73 -3.25
CA ARG A 62 -2.87 -6.00 -1.89
C ARG A 62 -2.31 -4.77 -1.19
N GLY A 63 -1.97 -3.71 -1.94
CA GLY A 63 -1.53 -2.44 -1.37
C GLY A 63 -2.56 -1.89 -0.38
N GLY A 64 -3.86 -2.00 -0.67
CA GLY A 64 -4.90 -1.46 0.22
C GLY A 64 -4.85 -2.00 1.66
N LEU A 65 -4.38 -3.22 1.88
CA LEU A 65 -4.20 -3.82 3.21
C LEU A 65 -3.21 -3.03 4.08
N LYS A 66 -2.22 -2.38 3.47
CA LYS A 66 -1.24 -1.58 4.19
C LYS A 66 -1.86 -0.31 4.75
N LEU A 67 -2.65 0.40 3.93
CA LEU A 67 -3.34 1.60 4.37
C LEU A 67 -4.45 1.26 5.36
N GLU A 68 -5.18 0.17 5.13
CA GLU A 68 -6.17 -0.37 6.09
C GLU A 68 -5.57 -0.55 7.48
N LYS A 69 -4.44 -1.27 7.59
CA LYS A 69 -3.74 -1.42 8.88
C LYS A 69 -3.39 -0.07 9.49
N ALA A 70 -2.93 0.89 8.70
CA ALA A 70 -2.57 2.22 9.19
C ALA A 70 -3.80 2.99 9.71
N LEU A 71 -4.92 2.97 8.98
CA LEU A 71 -6.16 3.64 9.41
C LEU A 71 -6.69 3.04 10.72
N GLU A 72 -6.66 1.71 10.85
CA GLU A 72 -7.11 1.00 12.05
C GLU A 72 -6.18 1.25 13.24
N THR A 73 -4.87 1.08 13.05
CA THR A 73 -3.86 1.17 14.12
C THR A 73 -3.73 2.60 14.66
N PHE A 74 -3.75 3.60 13.77
CA PHE A 74 -3.58 5.00 14.15
C PHE A 74 -4.92 5.73 14.32
N HIS A 75 -6.04 5.02 14.23
CA HIS A 75 -7.40 5.54 14.35
C HIS A 75 -7.65 6.76 13.45
N VAL A 76 -7.21 6.67 12.19
CA VAL A 76 -7.36 7.73 11.20
C VAL A 76 -8.75 7.65 10.58
N ASN A 77 -9.51 8.73 10.68
CA ASN A 77 -10.75 8.89 9.93
C ASN A 77 -10.51 9.71 8.66
N VAL A 78 -10.85 9.14 7.50
CA VAL A 78 -10.78 9.81 6.19
C VAL A 78 -12.16 10.16 5.62
N GLU A 79 -13.23 9.89 6.37
CA GLU A 79 -14.60 10.17 5.96
C GLU A 79 -14.80 11.66 5.69
N GLY A 80 -15.34 11.98 4.51
CA GLY A 80 -15.62 13.34 4.09
C GLY A 80 -14.39 14.16 3.67
N LEU A 81 -13.18 13.63 3.79
CA LEU A 81 -11.95 14.37 3.52
C LEU A 81 -11.58 14.39 2.03
N VAL A 82 -10.88 15.45 1.62
CA VAL A 82 -10.13 15.49 0.36
C VAL A 82 -8.76 14.86 0.56
N CYS A 83 -8.54 13.72 -0.08
CA CYS A 83 -7.34 12.90 0.07
C CYS A 83 -6.41 12.95 -1.14
N MET A 84 -5.15 12.56 -0.95
CA MET A 84 -4.18 12.34 -2.02
C MET A 84 -3.46 10.99 -1.84
N ASP A 85 -3.40 10.18 -2.90
CA ASP A 85 -2.67 8.92 -3.00
C ASP A 85 -1.42 9.11 -3.87
N ILE A 86 -0.24 9.06 -3.28
CA ILE A 86 1.03 9.31 -3.95
C ILE A 86 1.71 7.96 -4.25
N GLY A 87 1.84 7.65 -5.53
CA GLY A 87 2.23 6.31 -5.99
C GLY A 87 1.02 5.38 -6.13
N ALA A 88 -0.10 5.91 -6.62
CA ALA A 88 -1.39 5.21 -6.63
C ALA A 88 -1.32 3.83 -7.33
N SER A 89 -0.49 3.67 -8.35
CA SER A 89 -0.28 2.43 -9.10
C SER A 89 -1.61 1.82 -9.55
N THR A 90 -1.93 0.58 -9.13
CA THR A 90 -3.23 -0.06 -9.42
C THR A 90 -4.40 0.58 -8.66
N GLY A 91 -4.14 1.34 -7.60
CA GLY A 91 -5.13 2.11 -6.84
C GLY A 91 -5.55 1.48 -5.50
N GLY A 92 -4.71 0.63 -4.90
CA GLY A 92 -5.06 -0.06 -3.65
C GLY A 92 -5.33 0.91 -2.48
N PHE A 93 -4.53 1.97 -2.36
CA PHE A 93 -4.69 3.00 -1.33
C PHE A 93 -5.88 3.92 -1.65
N THR A 94 -6.01 4.34 -2.91
CA THR A 94 -7.20 5.06 -3.42
C THR A 94 -8.50 4.33 -3.06
N ASP A 95 -8.60 3.03 -3.38
CA ASP A 95 -9.79 2.21 -3.08
C ASP A 95 -10.04 2.11 -1.56
N CYS A 96 -8.97 1.95 -0.77
CA CYS A 96 -9.08 1.95 0.68
C CYS A 96 -9.65 3.26 1.23
N MET A 97 -9.19 4.42 0.75
CA MET A 97 -9.72 5.71 1.18
C MET A 97 -11.18 5.92 0.76
N LEU A 98 -11.54 5.56 -0.47
CA LEU A 98 -12.92 5.66 -0.96
C LEU A 98 -13.89 4.78 -0.16
N GLN A 99 -13.50 3.54 0.12
CA GLN A 99 -14.31 2.62 0.93
C GLN A 99 -14.46 3.08 2.38
N ASN A 100 -13.52 3.89 2.88
CA ASN A 100 -13.59 4.52 4.20
C ASN A 100 -14.20 5.94 4.15
N GLY A 101 -14.90 6.28 3.06
CA GLY A 101 -15.74 7.48 3.00
C GLY A 101 -15.04 8.75 2.53
N ALA A 102 -13.83 8.68 1.97
CA ALA A 102 -13.18 9.86 1.40
C ALA A 102 -14.09 10.56 0.38
N LYS A 103 -14.18 11.89 0.49
CA LYS A 103 -15.00 12.71 -0.40
C LYS A 103 -14.41 12.78 -1.80
N LYS A 104 -13.08 12.84 -1.89
CA LYS A 104 -12.33 12.95 -3.13
C LYS A 104 -10.93 12.39 -2.95
N VAL A 105 -10.35 11.76 -3.97
CA VAL A 105 -8.97 11.25 -3.95
C VAL A 105 -8.21 11.70 -5.19
N TYR A 106 -7.12 12.42 -5.00
CA TYR A 106 -6.13 12.69 -6.05
C TYR A 106 -5.17 11.51 -6.16
N ALA A 107 -5.31 10.70 -7.22
CA ALA A 107 -4.46 9.53 -7.47
C ALA A 107 -3.27 9.92 -8.36
N VAL A 108 -2.11 10.15 -7.74
CA VAL A 108 -0.89 10.64 -8.40
C VAL A 108 0.07 9.48 -8.69
N ASP A 109 0.49 9.36 -9.95
CA ASP A 109 1.49 8.38 -10.34
C ASP A 109 2.38 8.88 -11.50
N VAL A 110 3.64 8.43 -11.51
CA VAL A 110 4.59 8.66 -12.61
C VAL A 110 4.32 7.75 -13.81
N GLY A 111 3.66 6.62 -13.58
CA GLY A 111 3.25 5.68 -14.61
C GLY A 111 2.01 6.14 -15.38
N HIS A 112 1.52 5.27 -16.26
CA HIS A 112 0.36 5.54 -17.11
C HIS A 112 -0.45 4.26 -17.31
N GLY A 113 -1.78 4.39 -17.27
CA GLY A 113 -2.69 3.28 -17.49
C GLY A 113 -2.69 2.22 -16.38
N GLN A 114 -2.20 2.55 -15.17
CA GLN A 114 -2.04 1.57 -14.09
C GLN A 114 -3.29 1.46 -13.22
N LEU A 115 -3.99 2.58 -13.02
CA LEU A 115 -5.14 2.65 -12.13
C LEU A 115 -6.27 1.75 -12.63
N ALA A 116 -6.83 0.93 -11.73
CA ALA A 116 -7.91 0.01 -12.04
C ALA A 116 -9.11 0.73 -12.67
N TRP A 117 -9.74 0.09 -13.67
CA TRP A 117 -10.81 0.69 -14.47
C TRP A 117 -11.95 1.27 -13.63
N LYS A 118 -12.37 0.55 -12.57
CA LYS A 118 -13.41 1.02 -11.64
C LYS A 118 -13.05 2.37 -11.01
N LEU A 119 -11.81 2.51 -10.52
CA LEU A 119 -11.35 3.73 -9.86
C LEU A 119 -11.13 4.87 -10.85
N ARG A 120 -10.64 4.56 -12.06
CA ARG A 120 -10.45 5.58 -13.11
C ARG A 120 -11.78 6.25 -13.52
N ASN A 121 -12.89 5.51 -13.44
CA ASN A 121 -14.21 6.01 -13.78
C ASN A 121 -15.04 6.44 -12.55
N ASP A 122 -14.44 6.43 -11.36
CA ASP A 122 -15.11 6.90 -10.14
C ASP A 122 -15.07 8.43 -10.10
N GLU A 123 -16.23 9.07 -9.96
CA GLU A 123 -16.37 10.53 -9.94
C GLU A 123 -15.62 11.22 -8.79
N LYS A 124 -15.28 10.47 -7.73
CA LYS A 124 -14.50 10.97 -6.60
C LYS A 124 -12.99 10.91 -6.85
N VAL A 125 -12.54 10.29 -7.94
CA VAL A 125 -11.11 10.10 -8.23
C VAL A 125 -10.63 11.09 -9.28
N VAL A 126 -9.62 11.88 -8.94
CA VAL A 126 -8.88 12.70 -9.91
C VAL A 126 -7.58 11.98 -10.24
N THR A 127 -7.48 11.48 -11.46
CA THR A 127 -6.29 10.76 -11.93
C THR A 127 -5.22 11.75 -12.40
N MET A 128 -4.02 11.67 -11.82
CA MET A 128 -2.85 12.46 -12.18
C MET A 128 -1.69 11.52 -12.60
N GLU A 129 -1.78 11.00 -13.83
CA GLU A 129 -0.78 10.09 -14.41
C GLU A 129 0.34 10.84 -15.13
N LYS A 130 1.48 10.15 -15.34
CA LYS A 130 2.71 10.74 -15.90
C LYS A 130 3.16 11.98 -15.11
N PHE A 131 2.82 12.05 -13.83
CA PHE A 131 3.06 13.20 -12.99
C PHE A 131 4.05 12.85 -11.89
N ASN A 132 5.18 13.56 -11.85
CA ASN A 132 6.16 13.39 -10.79
C ASN A 132 5.82 14.34 -9.64
N VAL A 133 5.34 13.77 -8.52
CA VAL A 133 4.90 14.52 -7.34
C VAL A 133 5.97 15.48 -6.78
N ARG A 134 7.26 15.25 -7.06
CA ARG A 134 8.33 16.17 -6.66
C ARG A 134 8.18 17.59 -7.21
N TYR A 135 7.45 17.72 -8.32
CA TYR A 135 7.22 18.98 -9.02
C TYR A 135 5.77 19.46 -8.85
N ILE A 136 4.99 18.84 -7.96
CA ILE A 136 3.62 19.24 -7.71
C ILE A 136 3.57 20.62 -7.07
N THR A 137 2.60 21.42 -7.50
CA THR A 137 2.34 22.76 -6.97
C THR A 137 0.86 22.93 -6.67
N LYS A 138 0.52 23.99 -5.92
CA LYS A 138 -0.87 24.36 -5.63
C LYS A 138 -1.69 24.67 -6.87
N ASN A 139 -1.06 24.92 -8.02
CA ASN A 139 -1.77 25.16 -9.28
C ASN A 139 -2.19 23.86 -9.98
N ASP A 140 -1.57 22.73 -9.64
CA ASP A 140 -1.88 21.43 -10.22
C ASP A 140 -3.08 20.75 -9.54
N VAL A 141 -3.41 21.19 -8.32
CA VAL A 141 -4.42 20.59 -7.45
C VAL A 141 -5.44 21.66 -7.06
N ALA A 142 -6.68 21.50 -7.50
CA ALA A 142 -7.74 22.48 -7.27
C ALA A 142 -8.16 22.62 -5.80
N ASP A 143 -7.95 21.57 -5.00
CA ASP A 143 -8.34 21.51 -3.59
C ASP A 143 -7.10 21.47 -2.69
N MET A 144 -7.24 21.96 -1.45
CA MET A 144 -6.25 21.68 -0.41
C MET A 144 -6.46 20.27 0.14
N ILE A 145 -5.36 19.59 0.47
CA ILE A 145 -5.39 18.18 0.89
C ILE A 145 -5.47 18.08 2.42
N GLU A 146 -6.44 17.29 2.91
CA GLU A 146 -6.71 17.07 4.34
C GLU A 146 -6.06 15.78 4.86
N PHE A 147 -5.86 14.80 3.97
CA PHE A 147 -5.12 13.57 4.26
C PHE A 147 -4.31 13.12 3.05
N ALA A 148 -3.10 12.60 3.24
CA ALA A 148 -2.32 12.02 2.15
C ALA A 148 -1.71 10.67 2.52
N SER A 149 -1.50 9.83 1.51
CA SER A 149 -0.78 8.57 1.65
C SER A 149 0.36 8.50 0.64
N VAL A 150 1.46 7.82 1.00
CA VAL A 150 2.66 7.71 0.16
C VAL A 150 3.11 6.24 0.10
N ASP A 151 3.02 5.62 -1.08
CA ASP A 151 3.55 4.28 -1.38
C ASP A 151 4.38 4.30 -2.67
N VAL A 152 5.50 5.03 -2.66
CA VAL A 152 6.39 5.19 -3.82
C VAL A 152 7.53 4.18 -3.81
N SER A 153 8.13 3.91 -4.97
CA SER A 153 9.30 3.03 -5.10
C SER A 153 10.43 3.75 -5.83
N PHE A 154 11.69 3.32 -5.59
CA PHE A 154 12.90 3.87 -6.22
C PHE A 154 13.20 5.35 -5.89
N ILE A 155 12.60 5.88 -4.83
CA ILE A 155 12.79 7.24 -4.36
C ILE A 155 12.66 7.27 -2.83
N SER A 156 13.44 8.15 -2.19
CA SER A 156 13.35 8.41 -0.76
C SER A 156 12.23 9.41 -0.46
N LEU A 157 11.59 9.25 0.71
CA LEU A 157 10.59 10.19 1.22
C LEU A 157 11.16 11.62 1.37
N ASP A 158 12.49 11.78 1.51
CA ASP A 158 13.16 13.08 1.61
C ASP A 158 12.87 14.01 0.42
N LYS A 159 12.62 13.44 -0.77
CA LYS A 159 12.28 14.17 -1.99
C LYS A 159 10.79 14.42 -2.17
N ILE A 160 9.95 13.70 -1.42
CA ILE A 160 8.49 13.73 -1.55
C ILE A 160 7.87 14.69 -0.53
N LEU A 161 8.27 14.55 0.74
CA LEU A 161 7.68 15.31 1.84
C LEU A 161 7.69 16.84 1.65
N PRO A 162 8.76 17.48 1.14
CA PRO A 162 8.75 18.94 0.94
C PRO A 162 7.68 19.40 -0.06
N ALA A 163 7.51 18.68 -1.17
CA ALA A 163 6.57 19.07 -2.22
C ALA A 163 5.12 18.86 -1.77
N VAL A 164 4.84 17.73 -1.12
CA VAL A 164 3.49 17.39 -0.64
C VAL A 164 3.06 18.30 0.50
N ARG A 165 4.00 18.69 1.37
CA ARG A 165 3.74 19.60 2.48
C ARG A 165 3.03 20.87 2.04
N GLU A 166 3.39 21.42 0.89
CA GLU A 166 2.81 22.66 0.39
C GLU A 166 1.32 22.53 0.03
N LEU A 167 0.84 21.33 -0.29
CA LEU A 167 -0.55 21.05 -0.66
C LEU A 167 -1.47 20.77 0.53
N LEU A 168 -0.87 20.42 1.68
CA LEU A 168 -1.60 20.03 2.87
C LEU A 168 -2.17 21.23 3.63
N VAL A 169 -3.38 21.11 4.18
CA VAL A 169 -3.87 22.07 5.17
C VAL A 169 -3.06 21.97 6.48
N PRO A 170 -3.01 23.02 7.32
CA PRO A 170 -2.46 22.90 8.67
C PRO A 170 -3.16 21.79 9.46
N GLY A 171 -2.41 20.95 10.16
CA GLY A 171 -2.94 19.79 10.90
C GLY A 171 -3.34 18.60 10.02
N ALA A 172 -3.16 18.67 8.69
CA ALA A 172 -3.37 17.52 7.82
C ALA A 172 -2.43 16.39 8.19
N LYS A 173 -2.94 15.17 8.08
CA LYS A 173 -2.21 13.95 8.43
C LYS A 173 -1.76 13.19 7.19
N MET A 174 -0.72 12.38 7.36
CA MET A 174 -0.26 11.49 6.31
C MET A 174 0.13 10.11 6.83
N VAL A 175 -0.07 9.09 5.99
CA VAL A 175 0.53 7.77 6.17
C VAL A 175 1.59 7.55 5.09
N CYS A 176 2.84 7.43 5.48
CA CYS A 176 3.98 7.24 4.59
C CYS A 176 4.58 5.85 4.76
N LEU A 177 4.79 5.14 3.65
CA LEU A 177 5.55 3.89 3.69
C LEU A 177 7.05 4.17 3.72
N ILE A 178 7.70 3.68 4.77
CA ILE A 178 9.15 3.59 4.84
C ILE A 178 9.57 2.25 4.24
N LYS A 179 10.37 2.31 3.18
CA LYS A 179 10.88 1.14 2.47
C LYS A 179 12.39 1.09 2.61
N PRO A 180 12.95 0.29 3.53
CA PRO A 180 14.40 0.24 3.78
C PRO A 180 15.25 0.12 2.53
N GLN A 181 14.82 -0.66 1.55
CA GLN A 181 15.52 -0.85 0.27
C GLN A 181 15.68 0.41 -0.60
N PHE A 182 14.88 1.46 -0.36
CA PHE A 182 14.96 2.74 -1.08
C PHE A 182 15.52 3.88 -0.23
N GLU A 183 15.65 3.67 1.08
CA GLU A 183 16.14 4.66 2.04
C GLU A 183 17.57 4.38 2.50
N ALA A 184 17.96 3.11 2.55
CA ALA A 184 19.29 2.67 2.94
C ALA A 184 20.37 3.03 1.91
N GLY A 185 21.62 3.15 2.36
CA GLY A 185 22.78 3.26 1.48
C GLY A 185 22.93 2.03 0.58
N ARG A 186 23.51 2.21 -0.62
CA ARG A 186 23.70 1.12 -1.60
C ARG A 186 24.48 -0.07 -1.05
N ASP A 187 25.38 0.20 -0.11
CA ASP A 187 26.22 -0.76 0.62
C ASP A 187 25.43 -1.65 1.60
N LYS A 188 24.29 -1.18 2.09
CA LYS A 188 23.44 -1.91 3.06
C LYS A 188 22.29 -2.68 2.40
N VAL A 189 22.15 -2.59 1.08
CA VAL A 189 21.14 -3.34 0.32
C VAL A 189 21.72 -4.67 -0.13
N GLY A 190 21.19 -5.77 0.43
CA GLY A 190 21.66 -7.11 0.15
C GLY A 190 21.28 -7.65 -1.25
N LYS A 191 21.60 -8.94 -1.48
CA LYS A 191 21.25 -9.64 -2.73
C LYS A 191 19.76 -9.51 -3.02
N LYS A 192 19.43 -9.32 -4.31
CA LYS A 192 18.06 -9.14 -4.82
C LYS A 192 17.34 -7.89 -4.29
N GLY A 193 18.06 -6.89 -3.77
CA GLY A 193 17.45 -5.64 -3.31
C GLY A 193 16.76 -5.74 -1.95
N VAL A 194 17.17 -6.72 -1.12
CA VAL A 194 16.52 -7.00 0.17
C VAL A 194 17.40 -6.55 1.33
N VAL A 195 16.84 -5.72 2.21
CA VAL A 195 17.42 -5.38 3.50
C VAL A 195 16.89 -6.38 4.54
N ARG A 196 17.81 -7.04 5.25
CA ARG A 196 17.49 -8.12 6.22
C ARG A 196 17.95 -7.79 7.63
N ASP A 197 18.94 -6.91 7.72
CA ASP A 197 19.60 -6.58 8.97
C ASP A 197 18.73 -5.60 9.77
N LYS A 198 18.45 -5.94 11.03
CA LYS A 198 17.56 -5.17 11.91
C LYS A 198 18.15 -3.80 12.22
N GLU A 199 19.47 -3.72 12.41
CA GLU A 199 20.17 -2.46 12.68
C GLU A 199 20.00 -1.50 11.51
N THR A 200 20.16 -1.98 10.27
CA THR A 200 19.91 -1.19 9.06
C THR A 200 18.47 -0.67 9.00
N HIS A 201 17.48 -1.45 9.46
CA HIS A 201 16.08 -0.99 9.50
C HIS A 201 15.90 0.15 10.52
N LEU A 202 16.52 0.05 11.70
CA LEU A 202 16.49 1.11 12.72
C LEU A 202 17.14 2.39 12.21
N GLU A 203 18.36 2.30 11.66
CA GLU A 203 19.06 3.45 11.08
C GLU A 203 18.24 4.14 9.97
N VAL A 204 17.57 3.36 9.13
CA VAL A 204 16.69 3.91 8.10
C VAL A 204 15.54 4.70 8.73
N ILE A 205 14.87 4.13 9.75
CA ILE A 205 13.73 4.78 10.38
C ILE A 205 14.20 6.07 11.09
N GLU A 206 15.33 6.04 11.80
CA GLU A 206 15.94 7.22 12.42
C GLU A 206 16.24 8.32 11.39
N LYS A 207 16.86 7.95 10.26
CA LYS A 207 17.14 8.87 9.16
C LYS A 207 15.86 9.49 8.61
N VAL A 208 14.82 8.67 8.40
CA VAL A 208 13.51 9.14 7.92
C VAL A 208 12.87 10.08 8.92
N PHE A 209 12.93 9.75 10.21
CA PHE A 209 12.39 10.59 11.26
C PHE A 209 13.08 11.95 11.31
N ALA A 210 14.41 11.97 11.16
CA ALA A 210 15.19 13.20 11.17
C ALA A 210 14.76 14.17 10.06
N PHE A 211 14.68 13.71 8.80
CA PHE A 211 14.27 14.60 7.71
C PHE A 211 12.76 14.90 7.73
N THR A 212 11.93 14.02 8.30
CA THR A 212 10.49 14.27 8.49
C THR A 212 10.28 15.47 9.41
N LYS A 213 10.99 15.49 10.55
CA LYS A 213 11.01 16.64 11.48
C LYS A 213 11.59 17.90 10.84
N ALA A 214 12.67 17.77 10.06
CA ALA A 214 13.25 18.90 9.34
C ALA A 214 12.30 19.51 8.29
N ASN A 215 11.31 18.75 7.82
CA ASN A 215 10.22 19.22 6.96
C ASN A 215 8.97 19.63 7.76
N SER A 216 9.12 19.92 9.05
CA SER A 216 8.07 20.39 9.96
C SER A 216 6.86 19.45 10.03
N PHE A 217 7.13 18.15 10.11
CA PHE A 217 6.11 17.16 10.44
C PHE A 217 6.35 16.58 11.82
N ASN A 218 5.27 16.42 12.58
CA ASN A 218 5.27 15.60 13.78
C ASN A 218 5.11 14.14 13.41
N ILE A 219 5.77 13.26 14.15
CA ILE A 219 5.62 11.82 14.02
C ILE A 219 4.65 11.36 15.10
N LEU A 220 3.47 10.94 14.68
CA LEU A 220 2.38 10.53 15.55
C LEU A 220 2.38 9.02 15.81
N GLY A 221 2.98 8.23 14.92
CA GLY A 221 3.03 6.78 15.07
C GLY A 221 3.96 6.07 14.09
N LEU A 222 4.37 4.86 14.48
CA LEU A 222 5.15 3.94 13.65
C LEU A 222 4.64 2.52 13.86
N GLU A 223 4.40 1.82 12.75
CA GLU A 223 4.04 0.41 12.74
C GLU A 223 4.69 -0.29 11.53
N TYR A 224 4.68 -1.62 11.43
CA TYR A 224 5.07 -2.33 10.20
C TYR A 224 3.87 -2.64 9.29
N SER A 225 4.10 -2.67 7.99
CA SER A 225 3.14 -3.12 6.98
C SER A 225 2.72 -4.58 7.23
N PRO A 226 1.42 -4.94 7.10
CA PRO A 226 0.97 -6.32 7.31
C PRO A 226 1.51 -7.30 6.27
N ILE A 227 2.02 -6.79 5.15
CA ILE A 227 2.58 -7.57 4.06
C ILE A 227 3.98 -7.07 3.70
N LYS A 228 4.85 -7.99 3.27
CA LYS A 228 6.16 -7.65 2.73
C LYS A 228 6.03 -7.05 1.32
N GLY A 229 7.00 -6.23 0.94
CA GLY A 229 7.16 -5.76 -0.44
C GLY A 229 7.42 -6.93 -1.41
N PRO A 230 7.31 -6.73 -2.74
CA PRO A 230 7.36 -7.81 -3.73
C PRO A 230 8.59 -8.71 -3.68
N GLN A 231 9.75 -8.16 -3.26
CA GLN A 231 11.01 -8.90 -3.11
C GLN A 231 11.22 -9.47 -1.70
N GLY A 232 10.26 -9.32 -0.80
CA GLY A 232 10.32 -9.79 0.59
C GLY A 232 10.91 -8.78 1.58
N ASN A 233 10.99 -7.50 1.24
CA ASN A 233 11.38 -6.46 2.19
C ASN A 233 10.25 -6.22 3.21
N ILE A 234 10.61 -6.09 4.48
CA ILE A 234 9.72 -5.53 5.50
C ILE A 234 9.61 -4.03 5.24
N GLU A 235 8.40 -3.50 5.30
CA GLU A 235 8.10 -2.08 5.09
C GLU A 235 7.41 -1.55 6.35
N TYR A 236 7.57 -0.26 6.64
CA TYR A 236 6.98 0.39 7.82
C TYR A 236 5.98 1.47 7.43
N LEU A 237 5.01 1.69 8.31
CA LEU A 237 3.95 2.67 8.22
C LEU A 237 4.28 3.80 9.21
N MET A 238 4.59 4.98 8.69
CA MET A 238 4.83 6.17 9.49
C MET A 238 3.62 7.10 9.40
N TYR A 239 3.05 7.45 10.54
CA TYR A 239 1.93 8.37 10.64
C TYR A 239 2.42 9.73 11.11
N ILE A 240 2.14 10.77 10.32
CA ILE A 240 2.69 12.10 10.53
C ILE A 240 1.62 13.19 10.42
N GLU A 241 1.89 14.35 10.98
CA GLU A 241 1.01 15.52 10.93
C GLU A 241 1.78 16.77 10.54
N LYS A 242 1.21 17.56 9.63
CA LYS A 242 1.72 18.87 9.25
C LYS A 242 1.50 19.85 10.39
N THR A 243 2.59 20.30 11.00
CA THR A 243 2.57 21.33 12.05
C THR A 243 3.73 22.32 11.88
N GLN A 244 3.76 23.39 12.65
CA GLN A 244 4.96 24.23 12.81
C GLN A 244 5.58 24.09 14.20
N GLU A 245 4.93 23.36 15.11
CA GLU A 245 5.38 23.14 16.48
C GLU A 245 6.15 21.83 16.58
N GLU A 246 7.16 21.78 17.45
CA GLU A 246 7.79 20.50 17.80
C GLU A 246 6.82 19.67 18.64
N GLY A 247 6.40 18.53 18.12
CA GLY A 247 5.54 17.57 18.82
C GLY A 247 6.29 16.42 19.46
N LEU A 248 5.54 15.34 19.70
CA LEU A 248 5.97 14.17 20.45
C LEU A 248 7.28 13.57 19.93
N VAL A 249 8.17 13.24 20.87
CA VAL A 249 9.37 12.46 20.61
C VAL A 249 8.98 10.99 20.62
N PHE A 250 8.94 10.36 19.44
CA PHE A 250 8.83 8.91 19.35
C PHE A 250 10.07 8.27 19.99
N SER A 251 9.88 7.37 20.95
CA SER A 251 11.01 6.83 21.72
C SER A 251 11.79 5.78 20.90
N GLU A 252 13.09 5.68 21.17
CA GLU A 252 13.95 4.64 20.58
C GLU A 252 13.46 3.23 20.93
N ALA A 253 12.89 3.06 22.14
CA ALA A 253 12.33 1.80 22.60
C ALA A 253 11.11 1.37 21.76
N ASP A 254 10.21 2.30 21.43
CA ASP A 254 9.04 2.02 20.60
C ASP A 254 9.46 1.64 19.17
N MET A 255 10.47 2.33 18.64
CA MET A 255 11.02 2.04 17.30
C MET A 255 11.62 0.63 17.26
N THR A 256 12.46 0.32 18.25
CA THR A 256 13.10 -1.00 18.40
C THR A 256 12.05 -2.11 18.53
N SER A 257 11.03 -1.90 19.37
CA SER A 257 9.92 -2.83 19.54
C SER A 257 9.20 -3.11 18.21
N THR A 258 8.88 -2.08 17.42
CA THR A 258 8.22 -2.23 16.12
C THR A 258 9.09 -2.99 15.11
N VAL A 259 10.40 -2.73 15.03
CA VAL A 259 11.31 -3.49 14.16
C VAL A 259 11.37 -4.96 14.58
N LEU A 260 11.48 -5.24 15.89
CA LEU A 260 11.53 -6.61 16.41
C LEU A 260 10.25 -7.39 16.11
N ARG A 261 9.06 -6.79 16.35
CA ARG A 261 7.77 -7.40 16.02
C ARG A 261 7.64 -7.70 14.53
N ALA A 262 8.04 -6.75 13.68
CA ALA A 262 7.98 -6.92 12.23
C ALA A 262 8.79 -8.13 11.75
N HIS A 263 10.01 -8.30 12.28
CA HIS A 263 10.85 -9.44 11.97
C HIS A 263 10.28 -10.74 12.53
N ASP A 264 9.82 -10.74 13.78
CA ASP A 264 9.28 -11.95 14.41
C ASP A 264 8.05 -12.49 13.67
N GLU A 265 7.12 -11.62 13.29
CA GLU A 265 5.88 -12.03 12.62
C GLU A 265 6.10 -12.36 11.14
N LEU A 266 6.81 -11.50 10.41
CA LEU A 266 6.89 -11.61 8.96
C LEU A 266 8.00 -12.58 8.49
N ASP A 267 9.02 -12.87 9.30
CA ASP A 267 10.00 -13.91 8.98
C ASP A 267 9.47 -15.32 9.28
N LYS A 268 8.59 -15.50 10.29
CA LYS A 268 7.89 -16.79 10.55
C LYS A 268 6.95 -17.22 9.42
N GLN A 269 6.30 -16.26 8.75
CA GLN A 269 5.45 -16.56 7.57
C GLN A 269 6.23 -17.16 6.38
N ARG A 270 7.56 -17.15 6.43
CA ARG A 270 8.43 -17.71 5.39
C ARG A 270 8.65 -19.22 5.56
N THR A 271 8.60 -19.75 6.79
CA THR A 271 8.82 -21.18 7.06
C THR A 271 7.58 -22.05 6.79
N ASP A 272 6.38 -21.47 6.78
CA ASP A 272 5.15 -22.23 6.53
C ASP A 272 4.80 -22.37 5.03
N ASN A 273 5.58 -21.72 4.15
CA ASN A 273 5.37 -21.69 2.70
C ASN A 273 6.53 -22.33 1.90
N GLU A 274 7.48 -22.98 2.56
CA GLU A 274 8.53 -23.83 1.94
C GLU A 274 8.19 -25.32 2.11
#